data_AF-A0A517VDE0-F1
#
_entry.id   AF-A0A517VDE0-F1
#
_cell.length_a   1.000
_cell.length_b   1.000
_cell.length_c   1.000
_cell.angle_alpha   90.00
_cell.angle_beta   90.00
_cell.angle_gamma   90.00
#
_symmetry.space_group_name_H-M   'P 1'
#
loop_
_entity.id
_entity.type
_entity.pdbx_description
1 polymer ?
#
loop_
_entity_poly.entity_id
_entity_poly.type
_entity_poly.pdbx_seq_one_letter_code
_entity_poly.pdbx_strand_id
1 'polypeptide(L)'
;MAIDVYKDWLGIPEGERPPHHYDLLRLVKFEDDEEKIRAHYKKLNAHVRKYASGKYSNESQELLNELAKAMLCLTDPERKHEYDESLGREFGEDEDTGPKSVEQILVEQGHIDKAQAAELKEFAEKRGLTTRDAAVQMRFVDAETATQAMARSKGMPYIDLEETIPDNSILLQLPEQMAKRNTILPLFIDDDMLLVACADQPTHELEDDLRMRYQVPSRWVLAMPRSINTGIVKYYAAAEEQDDEEPAAEEAATDSRSKKAAKPAKPVKKVEKKKPQRGGNQLTAEELKEKKMLAFIVCGWTFCGAILIDQFLLKNYVFPQTWPWHFMLTTLVTPLIAIYLMTGMWKK
;
A
#
# COMPACT_ATOMS: atom_id res chain seq x y z
N MET A 1 -10.49 1.46 -30.64
CA MET A 1 -10.47 2.91 -30.36
C MET A 1 -10.36 3.04 -28.87
N ALA A 2 -9.39 3.82 -28.39
CA ALA A 2 -9.35 4.22 -26.99
C ALA A 2 -10.64 5.00 -26.71
N ILE A 3 -11.36 4.65 -25.64
CA ILE A 3 -12.53 5.39 -25.19
C ILE A 3 -12.07 6.75 -24.68
N ASP A 4 -12.82 7.80 -24.98
CA ASP A 4 -12.50 9.13 -24.46
C ASP A 4 -13.28 9.36 -23.17
N VAL A 5 -12.74 8.90 -22.04
CA VAL A 5 -13.45 8.90 -20.76
C VAL A 5 -13.98 10.28 -20.35
N TYR A 6 -13.29 11.37 -20.71
CA TYR A 6 -13.73 12.73 -20.42
C TYR A 6 -14.95 13.14 -21.23
N LYS A 7 -14.98 12.78 -22.52
CA LYS A 7 -16.09 13.11 -23.41
C LYS A 7 -17.26 12.16 -23.21
N ASP A 8 -16.99 10.86 -23.17
CA ASP A 8 -17.99 9.80 -23.17
C ASP A 8 -18.68 9.64 -21.81
N TRP A 9 -17.99 9.91 -20.69
CA TRP A 9 -18.56 9.78 -19.34
C TRP A 9 -18.76 11.13 -18.66
N LEU A 10 -17.79 12.04 -18.73
CA LEU A 10 -17.89 13.34 -18.07
C LEU A 10 -18.54 14.41 -18.95
N GLY A 11 -18.76 14.16 -20.25
CA GLY A 11 -19.36 15.13 -21.17
C GLY A 11 -18.50 16.38 -21.38
N ILE A 12 -17.21 16.32 -21.08
CA ILE A 12 -16.26 17.42 -21.25
C ILE A 12 -15.88 17.48 -22.73
N PRO A 13 -16.02 18.63 -23.41
CA PRO A 13 -15.68 18.75 -24.82
C PRO A 13 -14.18 18.56 -25.07
N GLU A 14 -13.83 18.18 -26.30
CA GLU A 14 -12.43 18.06 -26.70
C GLU A 14 -11.70 19.40 -26.55
N GLY A 15 -10.60 19.41 -25.81
CA GLY A 15 -9.80 20.59 -25.49
C GLY A 15 -8.41 20.20 -24.98
N GLU A 16 -7.73 21.12 -24.29
CA GLU A 16 -6.46 20.82 -23.63
C GLU A 16 -6.64 19.74 -22.56
N ARG A 17 -5.75 18.74 -22.57
CA ARG A 17 -5.75 17.61 -21.65
C ARG A 17 -4.41 17.58 -20.89
N PRO A 18 -4.41 17.22 -19.60
CA PRO A 18 -5.58 16.91 -18.76
C PRO A 18 -6.43 18.17 -18.45
N PRO A 19 -7.76 18.04 -18.26
CA PRO A 19 -8.61 19.16 -17.87
C PRO A 19 -8.18 19.79 -16.54
N HIS A 20 -8.51 21.06 -16.31
CA HIS A 20 -8.30 21.66 -14.99
C HIS A 20 -9.11 20.95 -13.91
N HIS A 21 -8.64 20.96 -12.66
CA HIS A 21 -9.33 20.32 -11.53
C HIS A 21 -10.76 20.85 -11.33
N TYR A 22 -10.97 22.15 -11.58
CA TYR A 22 -12.30 22.77 -11.57
C TYR A 22 -13.22 22.21 -12.67
N ASP A 23 -12.72 22.07 -13.89
CA ASP A 23 -13.49 21.54 -15.02
C ASP A 23 -13.82 20.06 -14.82
N LEU A 24 -12.86 19.29 -14.28
CA LEU A 24 -13.03 17.88 -13.98
C LEU A 24 -14.16 17.65 -12.96
N LEU A 25 -14.25 18.50 -11.93
CA LEU A 25 -15.31 18.44 -10.92
C LEU A 25 -16.58 19.22 -11.31
N ARG A 26 -16.64 19.82 -12.50
CA ARG A 26 -17.76 20.68 -12.96
C ARG A 26 -18.05 21.83 -11.99
N LEU A 27 -17.00 22.47 -11.51
CA LEU A 27 -17.04 23.62 -10.61
C LEU A 27 -16.74 24.91 -11.37
N VAL A 28 -17.12 26.04 -10.76
CA VAL A 28 -16.69 27.35 -11.22
C VAL A 28 -15.21 27.52 -10.83
N LYS A 29 -14.41 28.19 -11.67
CA LYS A 29 -13.01 28.51 -11.33
C LYS A 29 -12.94 29.30 -10.03
N PHE A 30 -11.98 28.95 -9.17
CA PHE A 30 -11.76 29.55 -7.84
C PHE A 30 -12.93 29.35 -6.87
N GLU A 31 -13.60 28.21 -6.92
CA GLU A 31 -14.61 27.86 -5.92
C GLU A 31 -13.98 27.70 -4.52
N ASP A 32 -14.55 28.41 -3.54
CA ASP A 32 -14.06 28.40 -2.15
C ASP A 32 -14.87 27.49 -1.21
N ASP A 33 -16.08 27.11 -1.61
CA ASP A 33 -16.94 26.23 -0.81
C ASP A 33 -16.49 24.76 -0.90
N GLU A 34 -15.78 24.29 0.14
CA GLU A 34 -15.35 22.90 0.28
C GLU A 34 -16.51 21.88 0.25
N GLU A 35 -17.67 22.21 0.81
CA GLU A 35 -18.82 21.30 0.83
C GLU A 35 -19.36 21.11 -0.59
N LYS A 36 -19.39 22.18 -1.37
CA LYS A 36 -19.76 22.15 -2.78
C LYS A 36 -18.78 21.34 -3.61
N ILE A 37 -17.47 21.50 -3.38
CA ILE A 37 -16.41 20.70 -4.04
C ILE A 37 -16.64 19.21 -3.78
N ARG A 38 -16.83 18.82 -2.51
CA ARG A 38 -17.10 17.43 -2.12
C ARG A 38 -18.39 16.89 -2.72
N ALA A 39 -19.47 17.68 -2.72
CA ALA A 39 -20.76 17.27 -3.27
C ALA A 39 -20.69 17.00 -4.78
N HIS A 40 -19.91 17.80 -5.52
CA HIS A 40 -19.66 17.58 -6.95
C HIS A 40 -18.82 16.31 -7.19
N TYR A 41 -17.74 16.15 -6.43
CA TYR A 41 -16.92 14.94 -6.46
C TYR A 41 -17.75 13.68 -6.22
N LYS A 42 -18.56 13.64 -5.16
CA LYS A 42 -19.41 12.48 -4.81
C LYS A 42 -20.33 12.07 -5.96
N LYS A 43 -20.96 13.05 -6.62
CA LYS A 43 -21.85 12.82 -7.77
C LYS A 43 -21.11 12.23 -8.97
N LEU A 44 -19.93 12.78 -9.29
CA LEU A 44 -19.14 12.34 -10.44
C LEU A 44 -18.48 10.99 -10.18
N ASN A 45 -17.92 10.79 -9.00
CA ASN A 45 -17.34 9.52 -8.57
C ASN A 45 -18.39 8.40 -8.63
N ALA A 46 -19.59 8.61 -8.07
CA ALA A 46 -20.69 7.65 -8.15
C ALA A 46 -21.13 7.34 -9.59
N HIS A 47 -20.94 8.28 -10.53
CA HIS A 47 -21.19 8.05 -11.94
C HIS A 47 -20.12 7.17 -12.58
N VAL A 48 -18.84 7.51 -12.40
CA VAL A 48 -17.70 6.78 -12.99
C VAL A 48 -17.62 5.35 -12.44
N ARG A 49 -17.97 5.13 -11.17
CA ARG A 49 -18.04 3.80 -10.56
C ARG A 49 -18.98 2.81 -11.25
N LYS A 50 -19.94 3.29 -12.05
CA LYS A 50 -20.80 2.40 -12.86
C LYS A 50 -20.01 1.67 -13.95
N TYR A 51 -18.84 2.18 -14.31
CA TYR A 51 -17.93 1.60 -15.30
C TYR A 51 -16.75 0.85 -14.66
N ALA A 52 -16.71 0.75 -13.33
CA ALA A 52 -15.64 0.09 -12.56
C ALA A 52 -15.45 -1.39 -12.90
N SER A 53 -16.47 -2.03 -13.47
CA SER A 53 -16.44 -3.45 -13.83
C SER A 53 -16.54 -3.66 -15.35
N GLY A 54 -15.88 -4.72 -15.82
CA GLY A 54 -15.92 -5.13 -17.21
C GLY A 54 -14.79 -4.55 -18.05
N LYS A 55 -15.08 -4.26 -19.33
CA LYS A 55 -14.05 -3.94 -20.33
C LYS A 55 -13.27 -2.65 -20.07
N TYR A 56 -13.85 -1.70 -19.33
CA TYR A 56 -13.27 -0.37 -19.08
C TYR A 56 -12.81 -0.20 -17.62
N SER A 57 -12.52 -1.29 -16.92
CA SER A 57 -12.14 -1.27 -15.51
C SER A 57 -10.91 -0.38 -15.28
N ASN A 58 -9.89 -0.52 -16.12
CA ASN A 58 -8.64 0.22 -15.98
C ASN A 58 -8.86 1.72 -16.20
N GLU A 59 -9.53 2.09 -17.30
CA GLU A 59 -9.81 3.49 -17.63
C GLU A 59 -10.73 4.15 -16.60
N SER A 60 -11.66 3.39 -16.00
CA SER A 60 -12.50 3.89 -14.91
C SER A 60 -11.72 4.10 -13.62
N GLN A 61 -10.77 3.24 -13.31
CA GLN A 61 -9.92 3.39 -12.13
C GLN A 61 -9.01 4.61 -12.27
N GLU A 62 -8.41 4.82 -13.44
CA GLU A 62 -7.61 6.01 -13.75
C GLU A 62 -8.43 7.29 -13.55
N LEU A 63 -9.65 7.34 -14.10
CA LEU A 63 -10.50 8.53 -13.94
C LEU A 63 -10.96 8.75 -12.48
N LEU A 64 -11.22 7.68 -11.72
CA LEU A 64 -11.55 7.78 -10.30
C LEU A 64 -10.38 8.36 -9.50
N ASN A 65 -9.16 7.94 -9.82
CA ASN A 65 -7.95 8.49 -9.21
C ASN A 65 -7.82 9.98 -9.55
N GLU A 66 -8.05 10.39 -10.80
CA GLU A 66 -8.04 11.81 -11.20
C GLU A 66 -9.07 12.66 -10.46
N LEU A 67 -10.31 12.18 -10.33
CA LEU A 67 -11.36 12.88 -9.58
C LEU A 67 -10.98 13.05 -8.11
N ALA A 68 -10.37 12.02 -7.51
CA ALA A 68 -9.91 12.09 -6.13
C ALA A 68 -8.78 13.11 -5.97
N LYS A 69 -7.81 13.17 -6.90
CA LYS A 69 -6.74 14.18 -6.89
C LYS A 69 -7.29 15.59 -6.97
N ALA A 70 -8.22 15.83 -7.90
CA ALA A 70 -8.86 17.14 -8.06
C ALA A 70 -9.53 17.60 -6.76
N MET A 71 -10.30 16.71 -6.13
CA MET A 71 -10.96 17.03 -4.88
C MET A 71 -9.94 17.31 -3.77
N LEU A 72 -8.93 16.46 -3.60
CA LEU A 72 -7.92 16.62 -2.56
C LEU A 72 -7.01 17.84 -2.77
N CYS A 73 -6.79 18.28 -4.02
CA CYS A 73 -6.06 19.51 -4.31
C CYS A 73 -6.90 20.74 -3.94
N LEU A 74 -8.19 20.73 -4.27
CA LEU A 74 -9.08 21.87 -4.04
C LEU A 74 -9.61 21.95 -2.60
N THR A 75 -9.49 20.90 -1.78
CA THR A 75 -9.87 20.93 -0.35
C THR A 75 -8.69 21.15 0.61
N ASP A 76 -7.48 21.23 0.09
CA ASP A 76 -6.25 21.45 0.86
C ASP A 76 -5.88 22.94 0.75
N PRO A 77 -5.88 23.72 1.85
CA PRO A 77 -5.69 25.17 1.79
C PRO A 77 -4.39 25.60 1.10
N GLU A 78 -3.27 24.95 1.43
CA GLU A 78 -1.95 25.30 0.89
C GLU A 78 -1.89 24.96 -0.60
N ARG A 79 -2.30 23.74 -0.98
CA ARG A 79 -2.25 23.32 -2.38
C ARG A 79 -3.25 24.05 -3.26
N LYS A 80 -4.42 24.35 -2.73
CA LYS A 80 -5.40 25.14 -3.47
C LYS A 80 -4.85 26.55 -3.71
N HIS A 81 -4.17 27.14 -2.72
CA HIS A 81 -3.50 28.42 -2.92
C HIS A 81 -2.46 28.34 -4.06
N GLU A 82 -1.52 27.39 -4.00
CA GLU A 82 -0.52 27.19 -5.06
C GLU A 82 -1.16 26.93 -6.43
N TYR A 83 -2.22 26.10 -6.46
CA TYR A 83 -2.93 25.76 -7.68
C TYR A 83 -3.69 26.96 -8.26
N ASP A 84 -4.39 27.71 -7.42
CA ASP A 84 -5.13 28.90 -7.82
C ASP A 84 -4.19 30.02 -8.28
N GLU A 85 -3.04 30.18 -7.61
CA GLU A 85 -1.99 31.11 -8.01
C GLU A 85 -1.44 30.72 -9.40
N SER A 86 -1.21 29.42 -9.66
CA SER A 86 -0.79 28.92 -10.97
C SER A 86 -1.83 29.21 -12.08
N LEU A 87 -3.10 29.37 -11.71
CA LEU A 87 -4.20 29.74 -12.59
C LEU A 87 -4.46 31.26 -12.64
N GLY A 88 -3.67 32.06 -11.92
CA GLY A 88 -3.70 33.52 -11.93
C GLY A 88 -4.59 34.18 -10.86
N ARG A 89 -4.93 33.48 -9.77
CA ARG A 89 -5.58 34.09 -8.60
C ARG A 89 -4.55 34.90 -7.81
N GLU A 90 -4.89 36.15 -7.49
CA GLU A 90 -4.11 36.97 -6.57
C GLU A 90 -4.67 36.83 -5.14
N PHE A 91 -3.81 36.55 -4.18
CA PHE A 91 -4.15 36.46 -2.76
C PHE A 91 -3.68 37.73 -2.03
N GLY A 92 -4.50 38.25 -1.11
CA GLY A 92 -4.10 39.36 -0.24
C GLY A 92 -3.26 38.86 0.94
N GLU A 93 -2.37 39.70 1.48
CA GLU A 93 -1.44 39.37 2.58
C GLU A 93 -2.11 39.02 3.93
N ASP A 94 -3.45 39.08 4.03
CA ASP A 94 -4.22 39.06 5.29
C ASP A 94 -5.20 37.88 5.45
N GLU A 95 -4.96 36.71 4.84
CA GLU A 95 -5.69 35.50 5.25
C GLU A 95 -5.10 34.95 6.56
N ASP A 96 -5.88 35.04 7.64
CA ASP A 96 -5.55 34.56 8.98
C ASP A 96 -5.42 33.03 8.99
N THR A 97 -4.29 32.51 8.49
CA THR A 97 -3.91 31.09 8.44
C THR A 97 -3.23 30.65 9.74
N GLY A 98 -3.69 31.16 10.89
CA GLY A 98 -3.29 30.62 12.17
C GLY A 98 -3.80 29.17 12.33
N PRO A 99 -3.09 28.27 13.03
CA PRO A 99 -3.58 26.93 13.33
C PRO A 99 -4.82 27.03 14.21
N LYS A 100 -6.01 26.87 13.60
CA LYS A 100 -7.29 26.86 14.30
C LYS A 100 -7.47 25.52 15.01
N SER A 101 -7.96 25.56 16.24
CA SER A 101 -8.28 24.33 16.96
C SER A 101 -9.59 23.71 16.44
N VAL A 102 -9.75 22.41 16.66
CA VAL A 102 -10.92 21.65 16.20
C VAL A 102 -12.23 22.28 16.70
N GLU A 103 -12.26 22.70 17.97
CA GLU A 103 -13.44 23.32 18.57
C GLU A 103 -13.77 24.70 17.95
N GLN A 104 -12.75 25.48 17.56
CA GLN A 104 -12.98 26.76 16.87
C GLN A 104 -13.57 26.54 15.48
N ILE A 105 -13.07 25.55 14.75
CA ILE A 105 -13.58 25.19 13.42
C ILE A 105 -15.04 24.74 13.50
N LEU A 106 -15.40 23.93 14.50
CA LEU A 106 -16.77 23.48 14.71
C LEU A 106 -17.73 24.64 15.06
N VAL A 107 -17.24 25.67 15.77
CA VAL A 107 -18.02 26.89 16.05
C VAL A 107 -18.17 27.75 14.79
N GLU A 108 -17.10 27.90 14.00
CA GLU A 108 -17.13 28.66 12.73
C GLU A 108 -18.09 28.05 11.71
N GLN A 109 -18.13 26.72 11.64
CA GLN A 109 -19.07 25.96 10.81
C GLN A 109 -20.51 25.96 11.37
N GLY A 110 -20.71 26.47 12.60
CA GLY A 110 -22.02 26.55 13.23
C GLY A 110 -22.57 25.21 13.75
N HIS A 111 -21.72 24.18 13.86
CA HIS A 111 -22.14 22.88 14.39
C HIS A 111 -22.29 22.88 15.92
N ILE A 112 -21.51 23.71 16.61
CA ILE A 112 -21.58 23.87 18.07
C ILE A 112 -21.54 25.36 18.45
N ASP A 113 -22.06 25.70 19.62
CA ASP A 113 -21.93 27.04 20.18
C ASP A 113 -20.62 27.22 20.98
N LYS A 114 -20.30 28.47 21.35
CA LYS A 114 -19.09 28.78 22.13
C LYS A 114 -19.08 28.16 23.53
N ALA A 115 -20.24 27.88 24.13
CA ALA A 115 -20.33 27.26 25.45
C ALA A 115 -20.05 25.75 25.36
N GLN A 116 -20.63 25.08 24.36
CA GLN A 116 -20.39 23.70 24.00
C GLN A 116 -18.93 23.46 23.62
N ALA A 117 -18.29 24.41 22.93
CA ALA A 117 -16.86 24.33 22.62
C ALA A 117 -15.97 24.34 23.89
N ALA A 118 -16.31 25.15 24.89
CA ALA A 118 -15.60 25.17 26.17
C ALA A 118 -15.84 23.86 26.96
N GLU A 119 -17.08 23.38 27.00
CA GLU A 119 -17.44 22.10 27.63
C GLU A 119 -16.73 20.92 26.97
N LEU A 120 -16.66 20.91 25.64
CA LEU A 120 -15.97 19.91 24.84
C LEU A 120 -14.49 19.83 25.21
N LYS A 121 -13.82 20.98 25.30
CA LYS A 121 -12.41 21.06 25.67
C LYS A 121 -12.16 20.51 27.07
N GLU A 122 -12.96 20.95 28.05
CA GLU A 122 -12.85 20.43 29.41
C GLU A 122 -13.08 18.92 29.49
N PHE A 123 -14.05 18.40 28.74
CA PHE A 123 -14.36 16.98 28.73
C PHE A 123 -13.23 16.15 28.10
N ALA A 124 -12.64 16.64 27.01
CA ALA A 124 -11.48 16.03 26.36
C ALA A 124 -10.28 15.95 27.31
N GLU A 125 -9.93 17.06 27.98
CA GLU A 125 -8.82 17.14 28.94
C GLU A 125 -9.04 16.22 30.15
N LYS A 126 -10.24 16.22 30.75
CA LYS A 126 -10.57 15.40 31.92
C LYS A 126 -10.49 13.89 31.63
N ARG A 127 -10.74 13.46 30.40
CA ARG A 127 -10.76 12.05 30.00
C ARG A 127 -9.53 11.60 29.21
N GLY A 128 -8.63 12.51 28.87
CA GLY A 128 -7.48 12.22 28.01
C GLY A 128 -7.90 11.76 26.61
N LEU A 129 -9.04 12.25 26.11
CA LEU A 129 -9.55 11.94 24.78
C LEU A 129 -9.11 13.01 23.78
N THR A 130 -9.04 12.66 22.49
CA THR A 130 -8.87 13.67 21.45
C THR A 130 -10.12 14.54 21.35
N THR A 131 -9.98 15.81 20.97
CA THR A 131 -11.12 16.74 20.81
C THR A 131 -12.16 16.19 19.83
N ARG A 132 -11.72 15.52 18.77
CA ARG A 132 -12.59 14.79 17.82
C ARG A 132 -13.43 13.72 18.53
N ASP A 133 -12.79 12.81 19.26
CA ASP A 133 -13.49 11.68 19.88
C ASP A 133 -14.43 12.14 21.00
N ALA A 134 -14.04 13.18 21.73
CA ALA A 134 -14.88 13.85 22.71
C ALA A 134 -16.14 14.45 22.07
N ALA A 135 -16.02 15.10 20.91
CA ALA A 135 -17.14 15.74 20.22
C ALA A 135 -18.19 14.72 19.77
N VAL A 136 -17.72 13.55 19.29
CA VAL A 136 -18.58 12.42 18.94
C VAL A 136 -19.20 11.78 20.19
N GLN A 137 -18.43 11.60 21.26
CA GLN A 137 -18.91 10.97 22.50
C GLN A 137 -19.99 11.81 23.20
N MET A 138 -19.84 13.13 23.20
CA MET A 138 -20.82 14.08 23.73
C MET A 138 -22.04 14.26 22.80
N ARG A 139 -22.00 13.66 21.60
CA ARG A 139 -23.06 13.77 20.57
C ARG A 139 -23.31 15.20 20.11
N PHE A 140 -22.30 16.06 20.19
CA PHE A 140 -22.40 17.42 19.65
C PHE A 140 -22.36 17.40 18.13
N VAL A 141 -21.56 16.50 17.55
CA VAL A 141 -21.43 16.30 16.11
C VAL A 141 -21.35 14.82 15.78
N ASP A 142 -21.55 14.48 14.51
CA ASP A 142 -21.30 13.15 14.00
C ASP A 142 -19.78 12.89 13.79
N ALA A 143 -19.44 11.63 13.52
CA ALA A 143 -18.05 11.22 13.35
C ALA A 143 -17.40 11.81 12.09
N GLU A 144 -18.21 12.05 11.05
CA GLU A 144 -17.74 12.63 9.80
C GLU A 144 -17.34 14.09 9.98
N THR A 145 -18.24 14.93 10.50
CA THR A 145 -17.99 16.36 10.76
C THR A 145 -16.84 16.55 11.74
N ALA A 146 -16.78 15.73 12.81
CA ALA A 146 -15.67 15.80 13.77
C ALA A 146 -14.31 15.50 13.11
N THR A 147 -14.27 14.52 12.20
CA THR A 147 -13.03 14.15 11.50
C THR A 147 -12.65 15.22 10.48
N GLN A 148 -13.61 15.81 9.77
CA GLN A 148 -13.38 16.94 8.86
C GLN A 148 -12.82 18.16 9.58
N ALA A 149 -13.39 18.53 10.73
CA ALA A 149 -12.88 19.63 11.54
C ALA A 149 -11.45 19.35 12.04
N MET A 150 -11.14 18.10 12.40
CA MET A 150 -9.79 17.69 12.75
C MET A 150 -8.81 17.77 11.57
N ALA A 151 -9.26 17.40 10.37
CA ALA A 151 -8.46 17.49 9.15
C ALA A 151 -8.06 18.94 8.87
N ARG A 152 -9.03 19.86 8.89
CA ARG A 152 -8.79 21.31 8.73
C ARG A 152 -7.84 21.87 9.80
N SER A 153 -8.01 21.48 11.06
CA SER A 153 -7.12 21.90 12.15
C SER A 153 -5.67 21.50 11.94
N LYS A 154 -5.45 20.34 11.30
CA LYS A 154 -4.12 19.80 11.00
C LYS A 154 -3.58 20.19 9.62
N GLY A 155 -4.31 20.98 8.83
CA GLY A 155 -3.95 21.30 7.46
C GLY A 155 -3.92 20.07 6.54
N MET A 156 -4.68 19.03 6.86
CA MET A 156 -4.75 17.80 6.07
C MET A 156 -6.08 17.72 5.31
N PRO A 157 -6.09 17.23 4.06
CA PRO A 157 -7.33 16.98 3.34
C PRO A 157 -8.06 15.76 3.92
N TYR A 158 -9.38 15.83 3.99
CA TYR A 158 -10.24 14.71 4.40
C TYR A 158 -10.75 13.94 3.17
N ILE A 159 -10.73 12.60 3.23
CA ILE A 159 -11.26 11.71 2.19
C ILE A 159 -12.28 10.73 2.75
N ASP A 160 -13.35 10.49 2.00
CA ASP A 160 -14.27 9.38 2.28
C ASP A 160 -13.84 8.13 1.52
N LEU A 161 -13.43 7.12 2.28
CA LEU A 161 -12.97 5.83 1.76
C LEU A 161 -14.09 4.97 1.18
N GLU A 162 -15.35 5.26 1.49
CA GLU A 162 -16.47 4.60 0.82
C GLU A 162 -16.53 5.00 -0.65
N GLU A 163 -16.01 6.18 -1.02
CA GLU A 163 -16.03 6.73 -2.37
C GLU A 163 -14.77 6.38 -3.18
N THR A 164 -13.63 6.13 -2.54
CA THR A 164 -12.38 5.77 -3.24
C THR A 164 -12.14 4.25 -3.30
N ILE A 165 -11.61 3.80 -4.44
CA ILE A 165 -11.16 2.42 -4.63
C ILE A 165 -9.62 2.45 -4.66
N PRO A 166 -8.93 1.75 -3.75
CA PRO A 166 -7.48 1.65 -3.79
C PRO A 166 -7.02 0.79 -4.98
N ASP A 167 -5.80 1.06 -5.45
CA ASP A 167 -5.11 0.23 -6.43
C ASP A 167 -4.56 -1.02 -5.75
N ASN A 168 -4.96 -2.19 -6.24
CA ASN A 168 -4.57 -3.48 -5.67
C ASN A 168 -3.06 -3.72 -5.74
N SER A 169 -2.40 -3.26 -6.81
CA SER A 169 -0.95 -3.44 -6.99
C SER A 169 -0.13 -2.70 -5.93
N ILE A 170 -0.67 -1.59 -5.42
CA ILE A 170 -0.05 -0.77 -4.38
C ILE A 170 -0.48 -1.31 -3.01
N LEU A 171 -1.76 -1.64 -2.85
CA LEU A 171 -2.32 -2.18 -1.61
C LEU A 171 -1.57 -3.44 -1.13
N LEU A 172 -1.31 -4.38 -2.05
CA LEU A 172 -0.64 -5.65 -1.75
C LEU A 172 0.84 -5.48 -1.37
N GLN A 173 1.48 -4.36 -1.72
CA GLN A 173 2.86 -4.10 -1.29
C GLN A 173 2.95 -3.83 0.21
N LEU A 174 1.90 -3.33 0.86
CA LEU A 174 1.87 -3.11 2.31
C LEU A 174 1.24 -4.31 3.02
N PRO A 175 1.89 -4.95 4.00
CA PRO A 175 1.31 -6.05 4.73
C PRO A 175 0.09 -5.60 5.53
N GLU A 176 -0.98 -6.41 5.51
CA GLU A 176 -2.25 -6.11 6.18
C GLU A 176 -2.05 -5.79 7.68
N GLN A 177 -1.13 -6.49 8.35
CA GLN A 177 -0.82 -6.24 9.77
C GLN A 177 -0.21 -4.85 10.02
N MET A 178 0.56 -4.33 9.07
CA MET A 178 1.13 -2.98 9.16
C MET A 178 0.05 -1.92 8.94
N ALA A 179 -0.87 -2.16 7.98
CA ALA A 179 -2.03 -1.31 7.76
C ALA A 179 -2.94 -1.24 8.99
N LYS A 180 -3.27 -2.39 9.60
CA LYS A 180 -4.10 -2.50 10.82
C LYS A 180 -3.44 -1.81 12.02
N ARG A 181 -2.15 -2.09 12.27
CA ARG A 181 -1.45 -1.57 13.44
C ARG A 181 -1.38 -0.05 13.44
N ASN A 182 -1.10 0.55 12.28
CA ASN A 182 -0.96 2.00 12.15
C ASN A 182 -2.28 2.70 11.76
N THR A 183 -3.36 1.93 11.55
CA THR A 183 -4.65 2.44 11.04
C THR A 183 -4.46 3.31 9.79
N ILE A 184 -3.81 2.74 8.78
CA ILE A 184 -3.55 3.37 7.49
C ILE A 184 -4.05 2.50 6.34
N LEU A 185 -4.39 3.14 5.22
CA LEU A 185 -4.77 2.46 3.99
C LEU A 185 -4.10 3.18 2.79
N PRO A 186 -3.14 2.55 2.10
CA PRO A 186 -2.59 3.09 0.87
C PRO A 186 -3.66 3.06 -0.23
N LEU A 187 -3.76 4.12 -1.02
CA LEU A 187 -4.77 4.28 -2.06
C LEU A 187 -4.17 4.07 -3.44
N PHE A 188 -3.35 5.00 -3.91
CA PHE A 188 -2.70 4.94 -5.22
C PHE A 188 -1.45 5.82 -5.23
N ILE A 189 -0.58 5.62 -6.22
CA ILE A 189 0.61 6.43 -6.47
C ILE A 189 0.30 7.33 -7.66
N ASP A 190 0.66 8.59 -7.55
CA ASP A 190 0.51 9.57 -8.60
C ASP A 190 1.57 10.66 -8.52
N ASP A 191 2.07 11.14 -9.67
CA ASP A 191 3.14 12.15 -9.74
C ASP A 191 4.31 11.84 -8.78
N ASP A 192 4.73 10.57 -8.74
CA ASP A 192 5.75 10.05 -7.82
C ASP A 192 5.44 10.28 -6.33
N MET A 193 4.16 10.30 -5.94
CA MET A 193 3.68 10.46 -4.56
C MET A 193 2.64 9.39 -4.20
N LEU A 194 2.84 8.69 -3.08
CA LEU A 194 1.89 7.71 -2.56
C LEU A 194 0.79 8.41 -1.76
N LEU A 195 -0.47 8.27 -2.16
CA LEU A 195 -1.59 8.73 -1.37
C LEU A 195 -1.95 7.70 -0.30
N VAL A 196 -1.93 8.11 0.98
CA VAL A 196 -2.20 7.24 2.13
C VAL A 196 -3.27 7.84 3.01
N ALA A 197 -4.36 7.11 3.21
CA ALA A 197 -5.38 7.46 4.18
C ALA A 197 -4.95 7.06 5.59
N CYS A 198 -5.05 7.96 6.55
CA CYS A 198 -4.70 7.73 7.95
C CYS A 198 -5.80 8.25 8.90
N ALA A 199 -5.90 7.61 10.08
CA ALA A 199 -6.85 8.02 11.12
C ALA A 199 -6.36 9.21 11.95
N ASP A 200 -5.04 9.38 12.02
CA ASP A 200 -4.35 10.42 12.77
C ASP A 200 -3.03 10.77 12.09
N GLN A 201 -2.32 11.78 12.62
CA GLN A 201 -1.04 12.22 12.08
C GLN A 201 -0.03 11.07 12.10
N PRO A 202 0.65 10.80 10.98
CA PRO A 202 1.65 9.75 10.90
C PRO A 202 2.86 10.07 11.80
N THR A 203 3.52 9.02 12.28
CA THR A 203 4.84 9.15 12.92
C THR A 203 5.93 9.21 11.85
N HIS A 204 7.05 9.89 12.14
CA HIS A 204 8.19 9.94 11.22
C HIS A 204 8.73 8.55 10.84
N GLU A 205 8.68 7.59 11.78
CA GLU A 205 9.06 6.20 11.51
C GLU A 205 8.18 5.56 10.42
N LEU A 206 6.87 5.81 10.48
CA LEU A 206 5.92 5.29 9.49
C LEU A 206 6.10 5.94 8.13
N GLU A 207 6.38 7.24 8.10
CA GLU A 207 6.70 7.98 6.87
C GLU A 207 7.94 7.40 6.18
N ASP A 208 9.02 7.17 6.94
CA ASP A 208 10.24 6.60 6.42
C ASP A 208 10.05 5.15 5.93
N ASP A 209 9.30 4.34 6.68
CA ASP A 209 8.98 2.95 6.30
C ASP A 209 8.21 2.88 4.97
N LEU A 210 7.17 3.71 4.81
CA LEU A 210 6.40 3.77 3.57
C LEU A 210 7.24 4.32 2.42
N ARG A 211 8.05 5.36 2.66
CA ARG A 211 8.96 5.90 1.64
C ARG A 211 9.96 4.85 1.16
N MET A 212 10.55 4.05 2.06
CA MET A 212 11.48 2.98 1.67
C MET A 212 10.79 1.85 0.90
N ARG A 213 9.55 1.52 1.28
CA ARG A 213 8.77 0.45 0.64
C ARG A 213 8.32 0.81 -0.77
N TYR A 214 7.75 2.00 -0.92
CA TYR A 214 7.16 2.45 -2.19
C TYR A 214 8.13 3.28 -3.05
N GLN A 215 9.30 3.63 -2.52
CA GLN A 215 10.33 4.45 -3.18
C GLN A 215 9.87 5.87 -3.58
N VAL A 216 8.70 6.29 -3.08
CA VAL A 216 8.08 7.59 -3.31
C VAL A 216 7.71 8.23 -1.97
N PRO A 217 7.66 9.57 -1.85
CA PRO A 217 7.15 10.23 -0.66
C PRO A 217 5.66 9.94 -0.48
N SER A 218 5.18 10.01 0.76
CA SER A 218 3.77 9.78 1.09
C SER A 218 3.03 11.10 1.26
N ARG A 219 1.84 11.21 0.66
CA ARG A 219 0.86 12.26 0.87
C ARG A 219 -0.25 11.73 1.76
N TRP A 220 -0.42 12.37 2.90
CA TRP A 220 -1.33 11.93 3.94
C TRP A 220 -2.69 12.59 3.79
N VAL A 221 -3.73 11.78 3.88
CA VAL A 221 -5.12 12.24 3.87
C VAL A 221 -5.84 11.66 5.08
N LEU A 222 -6.66 12.47 5.73
CA LEU A 222 -7.37 12.03 6.92
C LEU A 222 -8.65 11.29 6.51
N ALA A 223 -8.91 10.14 7.12
CA ALA A 223 -10.15 9.39 6.94
C ALA A 223 -10.70 8.89 8.29
N MET A 224 -11.97 8.51 8.32
CA MET A 224 -12.58 7.98 9.53
C MET A 224 -11.91 6.65 9.94
N PRO A 225 -11.54 6.45 11.22
CA PRO A 225 -10.89 5.22 11.67
C PRO A 225 -11.69 3.95 11.35
N ARG A 226 -13.03 4.04 11.45
CA ARG A 226 -13.93 2.94 11.12
C ARG A 226 -13.89 2.59 9.63
N SER A 227 -13.88 3.61 8.77
CA SER A 227 -13.82 3.43 7.30
C SER A 227 -12.48 2.84 6.88
N ILE A 228 -11.37 3.25 7.51
CA ILE A 228 -10.04 2.64 7.27
C ILE A 228 -10.07 1.16 7.63
N ASN A 229 -10.52 0.82 8.84
CA ASN A 229 -10.55 -0.59 9.28
C ASN A 229 -11.46 -1.46 8.42
N THR A 230 -12.61 -0.93 7.99
CA THR A 230 -13.53 -1.63 7.09
C THR A 230 -12.93 -1.76 5.69
N GLY A 231 -12.26 -0.72 5.21
CA GLY A 231 -11.52 -0.72 3.94
C GLY A 231 -10.40 -1.76 3.92
N ILE A 232 -9.59 -1.84 4.98
CA ILE A 232 -8.53 -2.85 5.12
C ILE A 232 -9.13 -4.26 4.98
N VAL A 233 -10.15 -4.60 5.77
CA VAL A 233 -10.76 -5.94 5.71
C VAL A 233 -11.34 -6.25 4.33
N LYS A 234 -11.99 -5.27 3.70
CA LYS A 234 -12.64 -5.44 2.40
C LYS A 234 -11.64 -5.60 1.26
N TYR A 235 -10.66 -4.70 1.17
CA TYR A 235 -9.79 -4.60 0.00
C TYR A 235 -8.61 -5.58 0.06
N TYR A 236 -8.08 -5.90 1.25
CA TYR A 236 -7.05 -6.94 1.36
C TYR A 236 -7.61 -8.33 1.02
N ALA A 237 -8.82 -8.67 1.49
CA ALA A 237 -9.48 -9.92 1.12
C ALA A 237 -9.76 -10.02 -0.38
N ALA A 238 -10.25 -8.94 -1.00
CA ALA A 238 -10.53 -8.90 -2.44
C ALA A 238 -9.26 -8.96 -3.32
N ALA A 239 -8.15 -8.38 -2.84
CA ALA A 239 -6.89 -8.39 -3.58
C ALA A 239 -6.22 -9.78 -3.56
N GLU A 240 -6.31 -10.51 -2.44
CA GLU A 240 -5.84 -11.90 -2.36
C GLU A 240 -6.64 -12.83 -3.31
N GLU A 241 -7.95 -12.64 -3.45
CA GLU A 241 -8.79 -13.43 -4.35
C GLU A 241 -8.46 -13.20 -5.85
N GLN A 242 -8.05 -11.98 -6.24
CA GLN A 242 -7.65 -11.68 -7.62
C GLN A 242 -6.24 -12.20 -7.97
N ASP A 243 -5.31 -12.13 -7.03
CA ASP A 243 -3.93 -12.62 -7.23
C ASP A 243 -3.88 -14.15 -7.38
N ASP A 244 -4.86 -14.88 -6.83
CA ASP A 244 -5.02 -16.32 -7.02
C ASP A 244 -5.65 -16.70 -8.40
N GLU A 245 -6.39 -15.79 -9.04
CA GLU A 245 -7.04 -16.01 -10.34
C GLU A 245 -6.14 -15.69 -11.55
N GLU A 246 -5.26 -14.68 -11.44
CA GLU A 246 -4.33 -14.28 -12.52
C GLU A 246 -3.28 -15.35 -12.94
N PRO A 247 -2.66 -16.17 -12.06
CA PRO A 247 -1.64 -17.11 -12.49
C PRO A 247 -2.19 -18.26 -13.36
N ALA A 248 -3.50 -18.50 -13.37
CA ALA A 248 -4.12 -19.54 -14.19
C ALA A 248 -4.35 -19.12 -15.66
N ALA A 249 -4.41 -17.82 -15.94
CA ALA A 249 -4.71 -17.31 -17.27
C ALA A 249 -3.45 -17.12 -18.15
N GLU A 250 -2.30 -16.79 -17.55
CA GLU A 250 -1.05 -16.57 -18.29
C GLU A 250 -0.35 -17.88 -18.72
N GLU A 251 -0.43 -18.96 -17.93
CA GLU A 251 0.18 -20.24 -18.31
C GLU A 251 -0.52 -20.93 -19.49
N ALA A 252 -1.77 -20.56 -19.81
CA ALA A 252 -2.52 -21.16 -20.91
C ALA A 252 -2.19 -20.55 -22.30
N ALA A 253 -1.49 -19.42 -22.37
CA ALA A 253 -1.25 -18.69 -23.61
C ALA A 253 0.09 -18.99 -24.29
N THR A 254 1.02 -19.70 -23.64
CA THR A 254 2.36 -19.97 -24.18
C THR A 254 2.69 -21.45 -24.34
N ASP A 255 1.83 -22.24 -24.98
CA ASP A 255 2.33 -23.47 -25.62
C ASP A 255 1.54 -23.84 -26.89
N SER A 256 1.85 -23.16 -27.99
CA SER A 256 1.43 -23.61 -29.32
C SER A 256 2.49 -23.34 -30.39
N ARG A 257 3.55 -24.17 -30.43
CA ARG A 257 4.19 -24.62 -31.68
C ARG A 257 5.34 -25.60 -31.42
N SER A 258 5.11 -26.89 -31.68
CA SER A 258 5.80 -27.68 -32.74
C SER A 258 5.50 -29.18 -32.64
N LYS A 259 4.84 -29.72 -33.66
CA LYS A 259 4.68 -31.17 -33.93
C LYS A 259 5.77 -31.66 -34.89
N LYS A 260 6.43 -32.80 -34.57
CA LYS A 260 6.73 -33.94 -35.48
C LYS A 260 7.28 -35.11 -34.65
N ALA A 261 6.49 -36.19 -34.44
CA ALA A 261 6.45 -37.46 -35.20
C ALA A 261 7.65 -38.40 -34.87
N ALA A 262 7.55 -39.71 -34.56
CA ALA A 262 6.48 -40.71 -34.63
C ALA A 262 6.80 -41.97 -33.77
N LYS A 263 5.75 -42.55 -33.13
CA LYS A 263 5.32 -43.99 -32.92
C LYS A 263 6.29 -45.20 -33.04
N PRO A 264 5.93 -46.43 -32.56
CA PRO A 264 4.92 -46.88 -31.56
C PRO A 264 5.26 -48.10 -30.62
N ALA A 265 4.43 -48.30 -29.56
CA ALA A 265 3.84 -49.53 -28.93
C ALA A 265 4.63 -50.86 -28.84
N LYS A 266 4.63 -51.71 -27.79
CA LYS A 266 3.64 -52.26 -26.79
C LYS A 266 4.43 -53.32 -25.92
N PRO A 267 3.92 -54.10 -24.94
CA PRO A 267 2.61 -54.14 -24.26
C PRO A 267 2.66 -54.29 -22.70
N VAL A 268 1.46 -54.28 -22.11
CA VAL A 268 1.06 -54.41 -20.70
C VAL A 268 1.33 -55.80 -20.08
N LYS A 269 1.71 -55.86 -18.79
CA LYS A 269 1.46 -57.02 -17.91
C LYS A 269 1.12 -56.62 -16.44
N LYS A 270 -0.11 -56.99 -16.07
CA LYS A 270 -0.68 -57.54 -14.82
C LYS A 270 -0.21 -57.05 -13.44
N VAL A 271 -1.23 -56.68 -12.66
CA VAL A 271 -1.28 -56.52 -11.20
C VAL A 271 -1.13 -57.88 -10.49
N GLU A 272 -0.27 -57.96 -9.47
CA GLU A 272 -0.36 -58.92 -8.36
C GLU A 272 -0.06 -58.22 -7.02
N LYS A 273 -0.89 -58.51 -6.01
CA LYS A 273 -0.72 -58.09 -4.61
C LYS A 273 -0.06 -59.23 -3.81
N LYS A 274 0.96 -58.92 -2.99
CA LYS A 274 1.21 -59.56 -1.67
C LYS A 274 2.24 -58.77 -0.82
N LYS A 275 1.93 -58.65 0.49
CA LYS A 275 2.63 -57.97 1.61
C LYS A 275 3.96 -58.67 2.01
N PRO A 276 4.64 -58.29 3.12
CA PRO A 276 5.37 -57.04 3.42
C PRO A 276 6.83 -57.34 3.86
N GLN A 277 7.87 -56.60 3.43
CA GLN A 277 9.14 -56.61 4.18
C GLN A 277 10.06 -55.42 3.90
N ARG A 278 10.63 -54.93 5.01
CA ARG A 278 11.56 -53.80 5.21
C ARG A 278 12.75 -53.78 4.25
N GLY A 279 13.12 -52.59 3.80
CA GLY A 279 14.49 -52.28 3.37
C GLY A 279 14.61 -51.12 2.39
N GLY A 280 15.03 -49.95 2.90
CA GLY A 280 15.51 -48.80 2.12
C GLY A 280 14.50 -47.65 1.97
N ASN A 281 14.58 -46.64 2.84
CA ASN A 281 13.87 -45.37 2.66
C ASN A 281 14.36 -44.69 1.37
N GLN A 282 13.62 -44.83 0.27
CA GLN A 282 13.75 -43.90 -0.85
C GLN A 282 13.02 -42.63 -0.45
N LEU A 283 13.79 -41.59 -0.15
CA LEU A 283 13.28 -40.25 0.14
C LEU A 283 12.50 -39.74 -1.06
N THR A 284 11.29 -39.24 -0.81
CA THR A 284 10.43 -38.67 -1.85
C THR A 284 11.06 -37.39 -2.43
N ALA A 285 10.70 -37.02 -3.66
CA ALA A 285 11.32 -35.90 -4.37
C ALA A 285 11.21 -34.55 -3.62
N GLU A 286 10.21 -34.41 -2.76
CA GLU A 286 10.00 -33.24 -1.90
C GLU A 286 10.92 -33.26 -0.66
N GLU A 287 11.04 -34.38 0.04
CA GLU A 287 11.99 -34.53 1.17
C GLU A 287 13.45 -34.32 0.72
N LEU A 288 13.76 -34.65 -0.53
CA LEU A 288 15.08 -34.41 -1.12
C LEU A 288 15.31 -32.93 -1.42
N LYS A 289 14.27 -32.17 -1.78
CA LYS A 289 14.36 -30.70 -1.96
C LYS A 289 14.53 -29.99 -0.62
N GLU A 290 13.77 -30.38 0.40
CA GLU A 290 13.89 -29.81 1.74
C GLU A 290 15.27 -30.07 2.35
N LYS A 291 15.80 -31.29 2.24
CA LYS A 291 17.16 -31.61 2.70
C LYS A 291 18.24 -30.84 1.96
N LYS A 292 18.05 -30.58 0.65
CA LYS A 292 18.97 -29.75 -0.14
C LYS A 292 18.95 -28.29 0.31
N MET A 293 17.76 -27.74 0.57
CA MET A 293 17.60 -26.38 1.07
C MET A 293 18.23 -26.21 2.45
N LEU A 294 17.97 -27.17 3.36
CA LEU A 294 18.54 -27.16 4.72
C LEU A 294 20.07 -27.31 4.70
N ALA A 295 20.61 -28.16 3.82
CA ALA A 295 22.05 -28.29 3.64
C ALA A 295 22.70 -27.00 3.11
N PHE A 296 22.03 -26.28 2.21
CA PHE A 296 22.51 -25.00 1.69
C PHE A 296 22.57 -23.93 2.79
N ILE A 297 21.55 -23.87 3.64
CA ILE A 297 21.50 -22.95 4.79
C ILE A 297 22.64 -23.27 5.76
N VAL A 298 22.83 -24.54 6.13
CA VAL A 298 23.92 -24.96 7.04
C VAL A 298 25.30 -24.66 6.44
N CYS A 299 25.47 -24.81 5.14
CA CYS A 299 26.71 -24.44 4.44
C CYS A 299 26.97 -22.92 4.49
N GLY A 300 25.93 -22.10 4.33
CA GLY A 300 26.02 -20.65 4.48
C GLY A 300 26.41 -20.22 5.90
N TRP A 301 25.78 -20.81 6.92
CA TRP A 301 26.10 -20.52 8.32
C TRP A 301 27.52 -20.95 8.72
N THR A 302 27.99 -22.09 8.22
CA THR A 302 29.37 -22.56 8.47
C THR A 302 30.41 -21.71 7.75
N PHE A 303 30.11 -21.19 6.56
CA PHE A 303 30.98 -20.25 5.85
C PHE A 303 31.09 -18.92 6.59
N CYS A 304 29.97 -18.30 6.96
CA CYS A 304 29.97 -17.05 7.72
C CYS A 304 30.63 -17.22 9.10
N GLY A 305 30.35 -18.32 9.80
CA GLY A 305 30.99 -18.63 11.08
C GLY A 305 32.50 -18.78 10.97
N ALA A 306 33.01 -19.45 9.93
CA ALA A 306 34.43 -19.59 9.69
C ALA A 306 35.12 -18.24 9.42
N ILE A 307 34.48 -17.33 8.67
CA ILE A 307 35.00 -15.98 8.41
C ILE A 307 35.10 -15.17 9.70
N LEU A 308 34.08 -15.24 10.56
CA LEU A 308 34.07 -14.52 11.83
C LEU A 308 35.17 -15.03 12.78
N ILE A 309 35.40 -16.35 12.83
CA ILE A 309 36.48 -16.94 13.63
C ILE A 309 37.87 -16.55 13.08
N ASP A 310 38.07 -16.57 11.75
CA ASP A 310 39.31 -16.12 11.11
C ASP A 310 39.59 -14.63 11.44
N GLN A 311 38.57 -13.77 11.33
CA GLN A 311 38.70 -12.32 11.52
C GLN A 311 38.90 -11.91 12.99
N PHE A 312 38.15 -12.49 13.93
CA PHE A 312 38.12 -12.01 15.32
C PHE A 312 38.99 -12.82 16.29
N LEU A 313 39.17 -14.13 16.07
CA LEU A 313 39.91 -14.99 16.99
C LEU A 313 41.34 -15.25 16.50
N LEU A 314 41.51 -15.70 15.25
CA LEU A 314 42.82 -16.15 14.76
C LEU A 314 43.75 -15.00 14.41
N LYS A 315 43.21 -13.91 13.83
CA LYS A 315 43.97 -12.71 13.48
C LYS A 315 44.58 -12.00 14.70
N ASN A 316 43.95 -12.11 15.87
CA ASN A 316 44.40 -11.42 17.08
C ASN A 316 45.27 -12.29 18.02
N TYR A 317 45.10 -13.62 18.01
CA TYR A 317 45.76 -14.49 19.00
C TYR A 317 46.84 -15.44 18.46
N VAL A 318 46.88 -15.75 17.16
CA VAL A 318 47.69 -16.89 16.66
C VAL A 318 48.76 -16.51 15.64
N PHE A 319 48.53 -15.53 14.75
CA PHE A 319 49.50 -15.17 13.71
C PHE A 319 49.93 -13.70 13.80
N PRO A 320 51.24 -13.38 13.81
CA PRO A 320 51.70 -12.00 13.78
C PRO A 320 51.32 -11.31 12.47
N GLN A 321 51.15 -9.99 12.54
CA GLN A 321 50.50 -9.08 11.58
C GLN A 321 51.11 -9.01 10.17
N THR A 322 52.08 -9.87 9.84
CA THR A 322 52.80 -9.91 8.56
C THR A 322 52.52 -11.18 7.74
N TRP A 323 51.60 -12.05 8.16
CA TRP A 323 51.22 -13.22 7.36
C TRP A 323 50.29 -12.83 6.19
N PRO A 324 50.62 -13.18 4.94
CA PRO A 324 49.93 -12.64 3.75
C PRO A 324 48.57 -13.30 3.45
N TRP A 325 48.21 -14.37 4.17
CA TRP A 325 46.95 -15.09 3.96
C TRP A 325 45.97 -14.85 5.12
N HIS A 326 44.93 -14.05 4.86
CA HIS A 326 43.93 -13.64 5.85
C HIS A 326 42.78 -14.65 6.08
N PHE A 327 42.76 -15.78 5.37
CA PHE A 327 41.60 -16.67 5.26
C PHE A 327 41.98 -18.16 5.30
N MET A 328 42.83 -18.56 6.25
CA MET A 328 43.38 -19.93 6.27
C MET A 328 42.32 -20.99 6.61
N LEU A 329 41.39 -20.71 7.53
CA LEU A 329 40.47 -21.74 8.01
C LEU A 329 39.22 -21.82 7.12
N THR A 330 38.78 -20.69 6.59
CA THR A 330 37.74 -20.58 5.57
C THR A 330 38.11 -21.27 4.25
N THR A 331 39.36 -21.17 3.80
CA THR A 331 39.79 -21.81 2.54
C THR A 331 39.97 -23.32 2.62
N LEU A 332 40.22 -23.88 3.82
CA LEU A 332 40.40 -25.32 4.01
C LEU A 332 39.12 -26.04 4.48
N VAL A 333 38.38 -25.46 5.43
CA VAL A 333 37.27 -26.16 6.10
C VAL A 333 35.98 -26.11 5.29
N THR A 334 35.69 -24.98 4.64
CA THR A 334 34.47 -24.82 3.84
C THR A 334 34.41 -25.79 2.65
N PRO A 335 35.45 -25.98 1.82
CA PRO A 335 35.38 -26.96 0.73
C PRO A 335 35.31 -28.41 1.22
N LEU A 336 35.96 -28.75 2.34
CA LEU A 336 35.90 -30.11 2.91
C LEU A 336 34.50 -30.47 3.43
N ILE A 337 33.81 -29.53 4.08
CA ILE A 337 32.43 -29.73 4.57
C ILE A 337 31.45 -29.77 3.38
N ALA A 338 31.64 -28.91 2.37
CA ALA A 338 30.83 -28.95 1.16
C ALA A 338 30.99 -30.29 0.41
N ILE A 339 32.21 -30.82 0.33
CA ILE A 339 32.48 -32.15 -0.25
C ILE A 339 31.87 -33.26 0.61
N TYR A 340 31.94 -33.19 1.94
CA TYR A 340 31.32 -34.15 2.85
C TYR A 340 29.78 -34.18 2.71
N LEU A 341 29.15 -33.01 2.65
CA LEU A 341 27.70 -32.90 2.45
C LEU A 341 27.29 -33.38 1.05
N MET A 342 28.03 -33.05 0.00
CA MET A 342 27.75 -33.55 -1.35
C MET A 342 27.95 -35.07 -1.49
N THR A 343 28.96 -35.65 -0.84
CA THR A 343 29.20 -37.11 -0.86
C THR A 343 28.23 -37.91 0.01
N GLY A 344 27.71 -37.33 1.09
CA GLY A 344 26.68 -37.93 1.94
C GLY A 344 25.26 -37.83 1.36
N MET A 345 24.94 -36.73 0.66
CA MET A 345 23.60 -36.48 0.11
C MET A 345 23.30 -37.22 -1.19
N TRP A 346 24.33 -37.70 -1.91
CA TRP A 346 24.18 -38.27 -3.26
C TRP A 346 24.41 -39.79 -3.33
N LYS A 347 24.52 -40.47 -2.19
CA LYS A 347 24.42 -41.94 -2.17
C LYS A 347 22.94 -42.34 -2.24
N LYS A 348 22.61 -42.96 -3.38
CA LYS A 348 21.29 -43.50 -3.74
C LYS A 348 20.73 -44.48 -2.71
#